data_AF-A0A7V7L5N3-F1
#
_entry.id   AF-A0A7V7L5N3-F1
#
_cell.length_a   1.000
_cell.length_b   1.000
_cell.length_c   1.000
_cell.angle_alpha   90.00
_cell.angle_beta   90.00
_cell.angle_gamma   90.00
#
_symmetry.space_group_name_H-M   'P 1'
#
loop_
_entity.id
_entity.type
_entity.pdbx_description
1 polymer ?
#
loop_
_entity_poly.entity_id
_entity_poly.type
_entity_poly.pdbx_seq_one_letter_code
_entity_poly.pdbx_strand_id
1 'polypeptide(L)'
;MEEIADILLTNIDTLNEEEQKIMKKLISKLKSFAHAPLNKNHCLRMKPFIEFEGVTKLVANTVQSYKLDLIPNNHFNMYDVIGYYYSIALLTCCVAFEKGDSNQIYSVLENEVTKENEKNILVLERGGKNYYVMARILKIFKKDDKNIESLFSQLMILD
;
A
#
# COMPACT_ATOMS: atom_id res chain seq x y z
N MET A 1 -16.09 -9.83 3.79
CA MET A 1 -14.85 -9.50 3.06
C MET A 1 -13.84 -9.10 4.11
N GLU A 2 -12.63 -9.65 4.04
CA GLU A 2 -11.58 -9.29 4.98
C GLU A 2 -11.05 -7.90 4.65
N GLU A 3 -11.24 -6.95 5.56
CA GLU A 3 -10.63 -5.63 5.47
C GLU A 3 -9.13 -5.77 5.76
N ILE A 4 -8.26 -5.00 5.09
CA ILE A 4 -6.82 -4.99 5.44
C ILE A 4 -6.61 -4.72 6.93
N ALA A 5 -7.44 -3.85 7.51
CA ALA A 5 -7.43 -3.57 8.94
C ALA A 5 -7.73 -4.82 9.79
N ASP A 6 -8.63 -5.68 9.33
CA ASP A 6 -9.04 -6.89 10.05
C ASP A 6 -8.01 -8.02 9.88
N ILE A 7 -7.38 -8.14 8.71
CA ILE A 7 -6.24 -9.07 8.51
C ILE A 7 -5.07 -8.68 9.42
N LEU A 8 -4.73 -7.39 9.47
CA LEU A 8 -3.70 -6.87 10.37
C LEU A 8 -4.06 -7.12 11.83
N LEU A 9 -5.33 -6.96 12.21
CA LEU A 9 -5.79 -7.21 13.57
C LEU A 9 -5.74 -8.69 13.94
N THR A 10 -6.13 -9.58 13.02
CA THR A 10 -6.15 -11.04 13.24
C THR A 10 -4.75 -11.60 13.43
N ASN A 11 -3.77 -11.01 12.75
CA ASN A 11 -2.37 -11.43 12.84
C ASN A 11 -1.57 -10.60 13.85
N ILE A 12 -2.22 -9.80 14.70
CA ILE A 12 -1.51 -8.90 15.61
C ILE A 12 -0.68 -9.65 16.65
N ASP A 13 -1.11 -10.85 17.05
CA ASP A 13 -0.46 -11.67 18.07
C ASP A 13 0.90 -12.23 17.59
N THR A 14 1.24 -12.11 16.31
CA THR A 14 2.59 -12.43 15.80
C THR A 14 3.63 -11.36 16.16
N LEU A 15 3.20 -10.21 16.69
CA LEU A 15 4.05 -9.09 17.09
C LEU A 15 4.34 -9.09 18.59
N ASN A 16 5.43 -8.43 19.00
CA ASN A 16 5.69 -8.18 20.41
C ASN A 16 4.73 -7.11 20.99
N GLU A 17 4.63 -7.00 22.32
CA GLU A 17 3.65 -6.11 22.98
C GLU A 17 3.73 -4.63 22.57
N GLU A 18 4.94 -4.13 22.30
CA GLU A 18 5.12 -2.75 21.84
C GLU A 18 4.60 -2.57 20.42
N GLU A 19 5.01 -3.47 19.52
CA GLU A 19 4.58 -3.47 18.13
C GLU A 19 3.08 -3.72 17.98
N GLN A 20 2.47 -4.52 18.85
CA GLN A 20 1.01 -4.65 18.92
C GLN A 20 0.32 -3.31 19.23
N LYS A 21 0.87 -2.50 20.14
CA LYS A 21 0.33 -1.15 20.43
C LYS A 21 0.47 -0.24 19.22
N ILE A 22 1.60 -0.32 18.51
CA ILE A 22 1.83 0.45 17.28
C ILE A 22 0.89 -0.01 16.16
N MET A 23 0.69 -1.32 15.98
CA MET A 23 -0.21 -1.89 14.98
C MET A 23 -1.66 -1.48 15.24
N LYS A 24 -2.13 -1.48 16.49
CA LYS A 24 -3.45 -0.93 16.86
C LYS A 24 -3.59 0.54 16.49
N LYS A 25 -2.54 1.35 16.69
CA LYS A 25 -2.53 2.76 16.25
C LYS A 25 -2.57 2.88 14.73
N LEU A 26 -1.83 2.04 14.00
CA LEU A 26 -1.87 2.00 12.53
C LEU A 26 -3.27 1.65 12.04
N ILE A 27 -3.89 0.59 12.56
CA ILE A 27 -5.24 0.17 12.21
C ILE A 27 -6.25 1.29 12.45
N SER A 28 -6.21 1.92 13.63
CA SER A 28 -7.07 3.07 13.94
C SER A 28 -6.84 4.23 12.96
N LYS A 29 -5.58 4.47 12.56
CA LYS A 29 -5.23 5.49 11.57
C LYS A 29 -5.78 5.16 10.19
N LEU A 30 -5.67 3.91 9.73
CA LEU A 30 -6.21 3.46 8.44
C LEU A 30 -7.74 3.67 8.40
N LYS A 31 -8.45 3.29 9.47
CA LYS A 31 -9.90 3.50 9.61
C LYS A 31 -10.31 4.99 9.66
N SER A 32 -9.37 5.90 9.95
CA SER A 32 -9.65 7.35 10.00
C SER A 32 -9.54 8.07 8.64
N PHE A 33 -9.03 7.40 7.61
CA PHE A 33 -8.82 8.03 6.30
C PHE A 33 -10.09 8.00 5.45
N ALA A 34 -10.43 9.16 4.87
CA ALA A 34 -11.61 9.32 4.02
C ALA A 34 -11.33 9.15 2.52
N HIS A 35 -10.05 9.14 2.11
CA HIS A 35 -9.63 9.03 0.72
C HIS A 35 -8.27 8.33 0.64
N ALA A 36 -7.93 7.74 -0.50
CA ALA A 36 -6.61 7.20 -0.75
C ALA A 36 -5.52 8.32 -0.72
N PRO A 37 -4.23 8.00 -0.62
CA PRO A 37 -3.16 9.00 -0.65
C PRO A 37 -3.18 9.85 -1.92
N LEU A 38 -3.15 11.18 -1.77
CA LEU A 38 -3.25 12.14 -2.89
C LEU A 38 -1.98 12.98 -3.06
N ASN A 39 -1.16 13.10 -2.02
CA ASN A 39 0.02 13.97 -2.03
C ASN A 39 1.07 13.44 -1.03
N LYS A 40 2.23 14.10 -1.00
CA LYS A 40 3.36 13.73 -0.13
C LYS A 40 2.97 13.71 1.34
N ASN A 41 2.23 14.72 1.81
CA ASN A 41 1.80 14.81 3.19
C ASN A 41 0.90 13.64 3.59
N HIS A 42 0.02 13.18 2.70
CA HIS A 42 -0.80 11.99 2.97
C HIS A 42 0.08 10.76 3.17
N CYS A 43 1.03 10.52 2.27
CA CYS A 43 1.93 9.36 2.38
C CYS A 43 2.79 9.43 3.65
N LEU A 44 3.33 10.61 3.98
CA LEU A 44 4.17 10.82 5.16
C LEU A 44 3.45 10.61 6.50
N ARG A 45 2.10 10.54 6.52
CA ARG A 45 1.36 10.10 7.72
C ARG A 45 1.69 8.66 8.12
N MET A 46 2.27 7.87 7.22
CA MET A 46 2.73 6.50 7.49
C MET A 46 4.13 6.45 8.07
N LYS A 47 4.92 7.52 7.97
CA LYS A 47 6.31 7.57 8.42
C LYS A 47 6.51 7.12 9.88
N PRO A 48 5.67 7.48 10.86
CA PRO A 48 5.88 7.04 12.25
C PRO A 48 5.84 5.52 12.46
N PHE A 49 5.27 4.76 11.52
CA PHE A 49 5.12 3.31 11.65
C PHE A 49 6.29 2.53 11.04
N ILE A 50 7.15 3.16 10.23
CA ILE A 50 8.23 2.47 9.51
C ILE A 50 9.42 2.11 10.40
N GLU A 51 9.47 2.68 11.61
CA GLU A 51 10.54 2.41 12.59
C GLU A 51 10.39 1.05 13.27
N PHE A 52 9.26 0.36 13.07
CA PHE A 52 8.93 -0.89 13.74
C PHE A 52 8.93 -2.04 12.73
N GLU A 53 10.00 -2.83 12.71
CA GLU A 53 10.24 -3.87 11.69
C GLU A 53 9.14 -4.95 11.65
N GLY A 54 8.65 -5.40 12.80
CA GLY A 54 7.54 -6.37 12.86
C GLY A 54 6.25 -5.79 12.24
N VAL A 55 5.99 -4.50 12.46
CA VAL A 55 4.84 -3.80 11.86
C VAL A 55 5.00 -3.72 10.35
N THR A 56 6.15 -3.29 9.84
CA THR A 56 6.37 -3.16 8.39
C THR A 56 6.32 -4.53 7.70
N LYS A 57 6.89 -5.56 8.33
CA LYS A 57 6.84 -6.95 7.83
C LYS A 57 5.41 -7.50 7.80
N LEU A 58 4.62 -7.28 8.85
CA LEU A 58 3.23 -7.73 8.87
C LEU A 58 2.40 -7.00 7.79
N VAL A 59 2.63 -5.70 7.59
CA VAL A 59 1.99 -4.94 6.49
C VAL A 59 2.42 -5.48 5.13
N ALA A 60 3.71 -5.77 4.93
CA ALA A 60 4.23 -6.32 3.68
C ALA A 60 3.59 -7.67 3.36
N ASN A 61 3.55 -8.59 4.32
CA ASN A 61 2.91 -9.90 4.16
C ASN A 61 1.40 -9.77 3.86
N THR A 62 0.73 -8.83 4.53
CA THR A 62 -0.69 -8.54 4.30
C THR A 62 -0.91 -8.03 2.88
N VAL A 63 -0.15 -7.03 2.43
CA VAL A 63 -0.26 -6.48 1.06
C VAL A 63 0.04 -7.55 0.01
N GLN A 64 1.08 -8.36 0.22
CA GLN A 64 1.50 -9.39 -0.72
C GLN A 64 0.39 -10.43 -0.96
N SER A 65 -0.25 -10.89 0.12
CA SER A 65 -1.31 -11.90 0.08
C SER A 65 -2.68 -11.32 -0.28
N TYR A 66 -2.88 -10.01 -0.12
CA TYR A 66 -4.15 -9.34 -0.40
C TYR A 66 -4.44 -9.25 -1.90
N LYS A 67 -5.70 -9.49 -2.25
CA LYS A 67 -6.25 -9.25 -3.59
C LYS A 67 -7.31 -8.17 -3.48
N LEU A 68 -7.06 -7.03 -4.10
CA LEU A 68 -8.06 -5.98 -4.21
C LEU A 68 -9.07 -6.40 -5.28
N ASP A 69 -10.22 -6.93 -4.86
CA ASP A 69 -11.30 -7.32 -5.77
C ASP A 69 -11.99 -6.06 -6.34
N LEU A 70 -11.77 -5.80 -7.64
CA LEU A 70 -12.28 -4.62 -8.34
C LEU A 70 -13.55 -4.90 -9.18
N ILE A 71 -14.19 -6.06 -9.00
CA ILE A 71 -15.31 -6.55 -9.85
C ILE A 71 -16.69 -6.12 -9.27
N PRO A 72 -17.69 -5.81 -10.12
CA PRO A 72 -18.65 -4.73 -9.85
C PRO A 72 -19.99 -5.13 -9.19
N ASN A 73 -20.12 -6.30 -8.58
CA ASN A 73 -21.44 -6.79 -8.11
C ASN A 73 -21.60 -6.85 -6.57
N ASN A 74 -20.58 -6.51 -5.80
CA ASN A 74 -20.70 -6.33 -4.36
C ASN A 74 -20.13 -4.96 -3.99
N HIS A 75 -20.85 -4.28 -3.10
CA HIS A 75 -20.50 -3.00 -2.49
C HIS A 75 -18.99 -2.85 -2.35
N PHE A 76 -18.41 -2.02 -3.22
CA PHE A 76 -17.00 -1.65 -3.18
C PHE A 76 -16.73 -1.08 -1.79
N ASN A 77 -16.00 -1.80 -0.95
CA ASN A 77 -15.70 -1.29 0.38
C ASN A 77 -14.62 -0.23 0.21
N MET A 78 -15.06 1.03 0.06
CA MET A 78 -14.19 2.19 -0.14
C MET A 78 -13.07 2.25 0.91
N TYR A 79 -13.34 1.76 2.12
CA TYR A 79 -12.36 1.68 3.21
C TYR A 79 -11.22 0.71 2.94
N ASP A 80 -11.47 -0.41 2.25
CA ASP A 80 -10.44 -1.40 1.92
C ASP A 80 -9.43 -0.87 0.91
N VAL A 81 -9.92 -0.16 -0.09
CA VAL A 81 -9.11 0.51 -1.10
C VAL A 81 -8.23 1.57 -0.45
N ILE A 82 -8.80 2.35 0.47
CA ILE A 82 -8.06 3.38 1.20
C ILE A 82 -6.97 2.74 2.06
N GLY A 83 -7.31 1.72 2.86
CA GLY A 83 -6.37 0.99 3.69
C GLY A 83 -5.23 0.39 2.89
N TYR A 84 -5.55 -0.27 1.78
CA TYR A 84 -4.59 -0.89 0.86
C TYR A 84 -3.58 0.11 0.30
N TYR A 85 -4.04 1.23 -0.25
CA TYR A 85 -3.10 2.22 -0.80
C TYR A 85 -2.31 2.97 0.28
N TYR A 86 -2.83 3.09 1.50
CA TYR A 86 -2.03 3.58 2.62
C TYR A 86 -0.99 2.57 3.11
N SER A 87 -1.28 1.27 3.06
CA SER A 87 -0.29 0.22 3.28
C SER A 87 0.81 0.26 2.21
N ILE A 88 0.45 0.43 0.92
CA ILE A 88 1.44 0.68 -0.14
C ILE A 88 2.26 1.94 0.15
N ALA A 89 1.64 3.04 0.57
CA ALA A 89 2.37 4.26 0.92
C ALA A 89 3.34 4.07 2.10
N LEU A 90 2.99 3.22 3.08
CA LEU A 90 3.87 2.83 4.18
C LEU A 90 5.09 2.05 3.66
N LEU A 91 4.86 1.05 2.80
CA LEU A 91 5.93 0.26 2.19
C LEU A 91 6.85 1.12 1.29
N THR A 92 6.27 2.04 0.50
CA THR A 92 7.04 3.00 -0.29
C THR A 92 7.88 3.92 0.60
N CYS A 93 7.36 4.34 1.76
CA CYS A 93 8.15 5.09 2.74
C CYS A 93 9.29 4.24 3.33
N CYS A 94 9.08 2.94 3.54
CA CYS A 94 10.15 2.06 4.01
C CYS A 94 11.31 2.03 3.03
N VAL A 95 11.03 1.84 1.73
CA VAL A 95 12.08 1.87 0.70
C VAL A 95 12.73 3.26 0.59
N ALA A 96 11.93 4.33 0.51
CA ALA A 96 12.44 5.70 0.32
C ALA A 96 13.27 6.23 1.51
N PHE A 97 13.11 5.66 2.71
CA PHE A 97 13.87 6.06 3.90
C PHE A 97 14.79 4.96 4.43
N GLU A 98 14.99 3.88 3.67
CA GLU A 98 15.87 2.74 4.00
C GLU A 98 15.52 2.11 5.37
N LYS A 99 14.25 1.77 5.57
CA LYS A 99 13.70 1.21 6.82
C LYS A 99 13.06 -0.16 6.62
N GLY A 100 13.14 -1.01 7.65
CA GLY A 100 12.66 -2.40 7.62
C GLY A 100 13.51 -3.28 6.71
N ASP A 101 12.97 -4.45 6.34
CA ASP A 101 13.56 -5.32 5.32
C ASP A 101 13.28 -4.74 3.91
N SER A 102 14.09 -3.76 3.51
CA SER A 102 13.94 -3.05 2.24
C SER A 102 13.89 -3.98 1.01
N ASN A 103 14.58 -5.12 1.04
CA ASN A 103 14.58 -6.08 -0.07
C ASN A 103 13.25 -6.82 -0.17
N GLN A 104 12.74 -7.34 0.95
CA GLN A 104 11.43 -7.97 0.99
C GLN A 104 10.35 -6.96 0.57
N ILE A 105 10.39 -5.75 1.14
CA ILE A 105 9.41 -4.71 0.87
C ILE A 105 9.44 -4.27 -0.59
N TYR A 106 10.63 -4.12 -1.19
CA TYR A 106 10.77 -3.81 -2.61
C TYR A 106 10.11 -4.87 -3.48
N SER A 107 10.35 -6.15 -3.22
CA SER A 107 9.73 -7.26 -3.95
C SER A 107 8.20 -7.25 -3.84
N VAL A 108 7.65 -6.91 -2.67
CA VAL A 108 6.20 -6.73 -2.51
C VAL A 108 5.70 -5.58 -3.38
N LEU A 109 6.37 -4.42 -3.38
CA LEU A 109 5.98 -3.28 -4.21
C LEU A 109 6.07 -3.58 -5.71
N GLU A 110 7.07 -4.35 -6.15
CA GLU A 110 7.22 -4.79 -7.54
C GLU A 110 6.04 -5.69 -7.98
N ASN A 111 5.61 -6.60 -7.11
CA ASN A 111 4.42 -7.41 -7.34
C ASN A 111 3.15 -6.54 -7.42
N GLU A 112 3.02 -5.52 -6.57
CA GLU A 112 1.88 -4.60 -6.65
C GLU A 112 1.90 -3.73 -7.92
N VAL A 113 3.08 -3.35 -8.43
CA VAL A 113 3.22 -2.69 -9.75
C VAL A 113 2.68 -3.59 -10.85
N THR A 114 3.01 -4.89 -10.80
CA THR A 114 2.52 -5.88 -11.76
C THR A 114 0.99 -5.99 -11.72
N LYS A 115 0.40 -6.13 -10.53
CA LYS A 115 -1.06 -6.16 -10.33
C LYS A 115 -1.74 -4.87 -10.85
N GLU A 116 -1.13 -3.71 -10.58
CA GLU A 116 -1.65 -2.41 -11.04
C GLU A 116 -1.65 -2.32 -12.58
N ASN A 117 -0.62 -2.84 -13.24
CA ASN A 117 -0.52 -2.88 -14.70
C ASN A 117 -1.60 -3.77 -15.32
N GLU A 118 -1.79 -4.98 -14.78
CA GLU A 118 -2.87 -5.90 -15.21
C GLU A 118 -4.24 -5.24 -15.08
N LYS A 119 -4.50 -4.57 -13.95
CA LYS A 119 -5.71 -3.79 -13.75
C LYS A 119 -5.86 -2.69 -14.79
N ASN A 120 -4.80 -1.92 -15.06
CA ASN A 120 -4.86 -0.78 -15.97
C ASN A 120 -5.25 -1.22 -17.38
N ILE A 121 -4.70 -2.35 -17.85
CA ILE A 121 -5.05 -2.98 -19.14
C ILE A 121 -6.54 -3.36 -19.15
N LEU A 122 -7.01 -4.10 -18.13
CA LEU A 122 -8.40 -4.53 -18.05
C LEU A 122 -9.40 -3.36 -18.02
N VAL A 123 -9.06 -2.28 -17.32
CA VAL A 123 -9.90 -1.06 -17.30
C VAL A 123 -9.95 -0.40 -18.67
N LEU A 124 -8.81 -0.32 -19.37
CA LEU A 124 -8.74 0.24 -20.73
C LEU A 124 -9.56 -0.58 -21.73
N GLU A 125 -9.41 -1.92 -21.73
CA GLU A 125 -10.16 -2.83 -22.60
C GLU A 125 -11.68 -2.70 -22.44
N ARG A 126 -12.13 -2.29 -21.26
CA ARG A 126 -13.55 -2.06 -20.93
C ARG A 126 -14.01 -0.62 -21.15
N GLY A 127 -13.16 0.26 -21.68
CA GLY A 127 -13.45 1.68 -21.88
C GLY A 127 -13.61 2.47 -20.58
N GLY A 128 -13.07 1.97 -19.46
CA GLY A 128 -13.11 2.61 -18.16
C GLY A 128 -12.03 3.67 -17.98
N LYS A 129 -12.08 4.39 -16.85
CA LYS A 129 -11.06 5.38 -16.46
C LYS A 129 -10.21 4.87 -15.30
N ASN A 130 -8.89 4.94 -15.45
CA ASN A 130 -7.94 4.62 -14.40
C ASN A 130 -7.63 5.85 -13.52
N TYR A 131 -7.58 5.63 -12.21
CA TYR A 131 -7.28 6.69 -11.22
C TYR A 131 -5.81 6.72 -10.76
N TYR A 132 -4.99 5.77 -11.22
CA TYR A 132 -3.53 5.68 -11.08
C TYR A 132 -3.01 6.03 -9.67
N VAL A 133 -3.61 5.45 -8.62
CA VAL A 133 -3.27 5.78 -7.22
C VAL A 133 -1.85 5.33 -6.88
N MET A 134 -1.46 4.12 -7.28
CA MET A 134 -0.10 3.62 -7.06
C MET A 134 0.94 4.48 -7.78
N ALA A 135 0.68 4.85 -9.05
CA ALA A 135 1.56 5.76 -9.80
C ALA A 135 1.74 7.10 -9.08
N ARG A 136 0.67 7.63 -8.47
CA ARG A 136 0.73 8.86 -7.67
C ARG A 136 1.63 8.69 -6.45
N ILE A 137 1.49 7.58 -5.71
CA ILE A 137 2.33 7.28 -4.55
C ILE A 137 3.80 7.18 -4.95
N LEU A 138 4.15 6.40 -5.97
CA LEU A 138 5.54 6.25 -6.41
C LEU A 138 6.11 7.56 -6.96
N LYS A 139 5.32 8.31 -7.75
CA LYS A 139 5.73 9.61 -8.30
C LYS A 139 6.14 10.62 -7.23
N ILE A 140 5.54 10.55 -6.03
CA ILE A 140 5.87 11.44 -4.92
C ILE A 140 7.31 11.22 -4.42
N PHE A 141 7.78 9.97 -4.42
CA PHE A 141 9.07 9.57 -3.83
C PHE A 141 10.13 9.20 -4.87
N LYS A 142 9.81 9.15 -6.18
CA LYS A 142 10.76 8.74 -7.22
C LYS A 142 12.04 9.58 -7.33
N LYS A 143 12.03 10.81 -6.81
CA LYS A 143 13.25 11.66 -6.75
C LYS A 143 14.06 11.45 -5.47
N ASP A 144 13.42 10.86 -4.46
CA ASP A 144 14.01 10.63 -3.15
C ASP A 144 14.82 9.31 -3.15
N ASP A 145 14.47 8.34 -4.01
CA ASP A 145 15.12 7.03 -4.06
C ASP A 145 15.07 6.37 -5.46
N LYS A 146 16.17 5.73 -5.88
CA LYS A 146 16.32 5.09 -7.21
C LYS A 146 15.50 3.82 -7.38
N ASN A 147 15.27 3.06 -6.32
CA ASN A 147 14.43 1.87 -6.37
C ASN A 147 12.97 2.28 -6.62
N ILE A 148 12.51 3.37 -5.99
CA ILE A 148 11.19 3.94 -6.30
C ILE A 148 11.11 4.47 -7.74
N GLU A 149 12.18 5.10 -8.25
CA GLU A 149 12.25 5.50 -9.66
C GLU A 149 12.10 4.30 -10.62
N SER A 150 12.80 3.20 -10.32
CA SER A 150 12.68 1.95 -11.06
C SER A 150 11.24 1.44 -11.08
N LEU A 151 10.59 1.32 -9.92
CA LEU A 151 9.20 0.88 -9.81
C LEU A 151 8.24 1.79 -10.58
N PHE A 152 8.42 3.11 -10.48
CA PHE A 152 7.59 4.07 -11.20
C PHE A 152 7.72 3.90 -12.72
N SER A 153 8.92 3.61 -13.21
CA SER A 153 9.19 3.45 -14.65
C SER A 153 8.59 2.18 -15.25
N GLN A 154 8.29 1.19 -14.41
CA GLN A 154 7.63 -0.06 -14.80
C GLN A 154 6.10 0.07 -14.89
N LEU A 155 5.50 1.14 -14.35
CA LEU A 155 4.05 1.34 -14.39
C LEU A 155 3.57 1.74 -15.79
N MET A 156 2.60 1.00 -16.30
CA MET A 156 1.85 1.35 -17.50
C MET A 156 0.83 2.43 -17.16
N ILE A 157 1.14 3.67 -17.55
CA ILE A 157 0.22 4.81 -17.52
C ILE A 157 -0.32 4.96 -18.94
N LEU A 158 -1.58 4.56 -19.13
CA LEU A 158 -2.26 4.57 -20.43
C LEU A 158 -3.07 5.88 -20.54
N ASP A 159 -2.81 6.66 -21.58
CA ASP A 159 -3.47 7.94 -21.85
C ASP A 159 -4.94 7.78 -22.28
#